data_AF-G2KNS7-F1
#
_entry.id   AF-G2KNS7-F1
#
_cell.length_a   1.000
_cell.length_b   1.000
_cell.length_c   1.000
_cell.angle_alpha   90.00
_cell.angle_beta   90.00
_cell.angle_gamma   90.00
#
_symmetry.space_group_name_H-M   'P 1'
#
loop_
_entity.id
_entity.type
_entity.pdbx_description
1 polymer ?
#
loop_
_entity_poly.entity_id
_entity_poly.type
_entity_poly.pdbx_seq_one_letter_code
_entity_poly.pdbx_strand_id
1 'polypeptide(L)'
;MAQSGTGIEKKPKKKISGKKMAAYAGFAFFVFIMWLGFQPLKGPPAFGLCRVFLEQRVSYPHELSINQVEIREPLIRLHYTEVNPFGNHTRGMLDCVFRPDPQVGLALAEARFNGMPVPEVELNRFNLSIPAINANPPSLVLPLPFSDGLEGLKDPKK
;
A
#
# COMPACT_ATOMS: atom_id res chain seq x y z
N MET A 1 -57.88 46.31 19.79
CA MET A 1 -56.44 46.32 19.44
C MET A 1 -55.92 44.89 19.53
N ALA A 2 -55.12 44.50 18.54
CA ALA A 2 -54.87 43.12 18.14
C ALA A 2 -53.89 42.33 19.03
N GLN A 3 -53.96 41.01 18.88
CA GLN A 3 -53.19 39.94 19.52
C GLN A 3 -51.67 40.02 19.30
N SER A 4 -50.88 39.49 20.23
CA SER A 4 -49.62 38.80 19.90
C SER A 4 -49.15 37.95 21.10
N GLY A 5 -49.67 36.72 21.18
CA GLY A 5 -49.02 35.65 21.93
C GLY A 5 -48.10 34.90 20.98
N THR A 6 -46.78 34.99 21.16
CA THR A 6 -45.82 34.15 20.46
C THR A 6 -45.55 32.90 21.30
N GLY A 7 -46.39 31.88 21.10
CA GLY A 7 -46.13 30.54 21.57
C GLY A 7 -44.93 29.96 20.82
N ILE A 8 -43.81 29.79 21.50
CA ILE A 8 -42.69 29.00 20.99
C ILE A 8 -43.16 27.53 21.00
N GLU A 9 -43.60 27.04 19.84
CA GLU A 9 -43.86 25.61 19.60
C GLU A 9 -42.54 24.84 19.80
N LYS A 10 -42.37 24.25 20.99
CA LYS A 10 -41.36 23.22 21.23
C LYS A 10 -41.78 21.97 20.45
N LYS A 11 -41.26 21.79 19.24
CA LYS A 11 -41.42 20.55 18.46
C LYS A 11 -41.11 19.35 19.37
N PRO A 12 -42.01 18.36 19.49
CA PRO A 12 -41.82 17.25 20.40
C PRO A 12 -40.56 16.48 19.99
N LYS A 13 -39.57 16.39 20.89
CA LYS A 13 -38.44 15.47 20.75
C LYS A 13 -39.01 14.06 20.75
N LYS A 14 -39.25 13.52 19.56
CA LYS A 14 -39.79 12.18 19.33
C LYS A 14 -38.82 11.19 19.98
N LYS A 15 -39.16 10.68 21.17
CA LYS A 15 -38.36 9.68 21.88
C LYS A 15 -38.25 8.44 20.99
N ILE A 16 -37.06 8.21 20.44
CA ILE A 16 -36.75 6.99 19.69
C ILE A 16 -36.88 5.84 20.69
N SER A 17 -37.71 4.84 20.40
CA SER A 17 -37.88 3.68 21.29
C SER A 17 -36.56 2.93 21.42
N GLY A 18 -36.26 2.38 22.60
CA GLY A 18 -34.98 1.69 22.87
C GLY A 18 -34.65 0.59 21.86
N LYS A 19 -35.66 -0.07 21.29
CA LYS A 19 -35.50 -1.07 20.21
C LYS A 19 -34.95 -0.47 18.91
N LYS A 20 -35.35 0.75 18.56
CA LYS A 20 -34.82 1.47 17.38
C LYS A 20 -33.40 1.96 17.63
N MET A 21 -33.07 2.41 18.84
CA MET A 21 -31.68 2.74 19.20
C MET A 21 -30.75 1.52 19.11
N ALA A 22 -31.19 0.36 19.61
CA ALA A 22 -30.41 -0.88 19.50
C ALA A 22 -30.20 -1.31 18.05
N ALA A 23 -31.23 -1.15 17.19
CA ALA A 23 -31.10 -1.43 15.76
C ALA A 23 -30.12 -0.47 15.04
N TYR A 24 -30.17 0.84 15.34
CA TYR A 24 -29.21 1.79 14.78
C TYR A 24 -27.78 1.53 15.27
N ALA A 25 -27.60 1.18 16.54
CA ALA A 25 -26.30 0.82 17.10
C ALA A 25 -25.75 -0.45 16.43
N GLY A 26 -26.58 -1.48 16.24
CA GLY A 26 -26.18 -2.71 15.53
C GLY A 26 -25.81 -2.46 14.07
N PHE A 27 -26.58 -1.62 13.36
CA PHE A 27 -26.27 -1.24 11.98
C PHE A 27 -24.97 -0.44 11.88
N ALA A 28 -24.76 0.54 12.77
CA ALA A 28 -23.51 1.31 12.81
C ALA A 28 -22.29 0.42 13.10
N PHE A 29 -22.43 -0.55 14.01
CA PHE A 29 -21.38 -1.51 14.31
C PHE A 29 -21.05 -2.42 13.13
N PHE A 30 -22.06 -2.89 12.40
CA PHE A 30 -21.86 -3.70 11.19
C PHE A 30 -21.14 -2.93 10.08
N VAL A 31 -21.53 -1.67 9.85
CA VAL A 31 -20.84 -0.79 8.89
C VAL A 31 -19.39 -0.54 9.30
N PHE A 32 -19.12 -0.36 10.59
CA PHE A 32 -17.76 -0.19 11.10
C PHE A 32 -16.89 -1.43 10.87
N ILE A 33 -17.41 -2.64 11.09
CA ILE A 33 -16.70 -3.89 10.79
C ILE A 33 -16.44 -4.03 9.29
N MET A 34 -17.44 -3.76 8.44
CA MET A 34 -17.23 -3.74 6.99
C MET A 34 -16.11 -2.78 6.62
N TRP A 35 -16.14 -1.55 7.16
CA TRP A 35 -15.14 -0.54 6.88
C TRP A 35 -13.71 -0.96 7.29
N LEU A 36 -13.56 -1.65 8.42
CA LEU A 36 -12.27 -2.22 8.82
C LEU A 36 -11.76 -3.29 7.84
N GLY A 37 -12.66 -4.10 7.26
CA GLY A 37 -12.30 -5.13 6.29
C GLY A 37 -11.78 -4.61 4.94
N PHE A 38 -12.13 -3.37 4.56
CA PHE A 38 -11.65 -2.75 3.30
C PHE A 38 -10.33 -1.98 3.44
N GLN A 39 -9.68 -1.98 4.61
CA GLN A 39 -8.40 -1.31 4.76
C GLN A 39 -7.27 -2.09 4.08
N PRO A 40 -6.41 -1.43 3.27
CA PRO A 40 -5.31 -2.10 2.60
C PRO A 40 -4.25 -2.57 3.60
N LEU A 41 -3.69 -3.75 3.36
CA LEU A 41 -2.55 -4.25 4.15
C LEU A 41 -1.32 -3.37 3.91
N LYS A 42 -0.67 -2.94 5.00
CA LYS A 42 0.54 -2.14 4.98
C LYS A 42 1.77 -2.99 5.32
N GLY A 43 2.81 -2.87 4.50
CA GLY A 43 4.11 -3.50 4.72
C GLY A 43 5.05 -2.68 5.61
N PRO A 44 6.23 -3.22 5.95
CA PRO A 44 7.25 -2.54 6.74
C PRO A 44 7.88 -1.37 5.95
N PRO A 45 8.51 -0.39 6.61
CA PRO A 45 9.17 0.74 5.93
C PRO A 45 10.27 0.29 4.96
N ALA A 46 10.95 -0.81 5.27
CA ALA A 46 11.94 -1.43 4.39
C ALA A 46 11.36 -1.84 3.02
N PHE A 47 10.08 -2.22 2.96
CA PHE A 47 9.40 -2.49 1.68
C PHE A 47 9.28 -1.20 0.86
N GLY A 48 8.91 -0.10 1.50
CA GLY A 48 8.86 1.22 0.86
C GLY A 48 10.20 1.63 0.27
N LEU A 49 11.29 1.45 1.01
CA LEU A 49 12.64 1.74 0.52
C LEU A 49 13.03 0.85 -0.66
N CYS A 50 12.77 -0.46 -0.58
CA CYS A 50 13.07 -1.39 -1.67
C CYS A 50 12.25 -1.08 -2.93
N ARG A 51 10.99 -0.65 -2.78
CA ARG A 51 10.15 -0.18 -3.88
C ARG A 51 10.72 1.07 -4.55
N VAL A 52 11.13 2.08 -3.78
CA VAL A 52 11.73 3.29 -4.35
C VAL A 52 13.04 2.95 -5.06
N PHE A 53 13.83 2.03 -4.51
CA PHE A 53 15.05 1.55 -5.16
C PHE A 53 14.76 0.88 -6.51
N LEU A 54 13.69 0.06 -6.59
CA LEU A 54 13.23 -0.52 -7.86
C LEU A 54 12.85 0.56 -8.88
N GLU A 55 12.05 1.54 -8.45
CA GLU A 55 11.58 2.65 -9.31
C GLU A 55 12.73 3.49 -9.86
N GLN A 56 13.81 3.67 -9.10
CA GLN A 56 15.00 4.38 -9.57
C GLN A 56 15.85 3.56 -10.55
N ARG A 57 15.78 2.23 -10.49
CA ARG A 57 16.63 1.33 -11.28
C ARG A 57 16.00 0.97 -12.62
N VAL A 58 14.68 0.85 -12.67
CA VAL A 58 13.96 0.58 -13.92
C VAL A 58 13.94 1.84 -14.78
N SER A 59 14.45 1.76 -16.00
CA SER A 59 14.57 2.91 -16.89
C SER A 59 13.23 3.24 -17.56
N TYR A 60 12.55 4.28 -17.08
CA TYR A 60 11.32 4.84 -17.68
C TYR A 60 10.26 3.79 -18.07
N PRO A 61 9.78 2.97 -17.12
CA PRO A 61 8.66 2.07 -17.41
C PRO A 61 7.40 2.91 -17.67
N HIS A 62 6.62 2.55 -18.68
CA HIS A 62 5.28 3.13 -18.83
C HIS A 62 4.38 2.69 -17.68
N GLU A 63 4.50 1.42 -17.29
CA GLU A 63 3.84 0.86 -16.12
C GLU A 63 4.82 -0.03 -15.35
N LEU A 64 4.84 0.12 -14.03
CA LEU A 64 5.59 -0.74 -13.12
C LEU A 64 4.63 -1.25 -12.05
N SER A 65 4.39 -2.55 -12.03
CA SER A 65 3.52 -3.20 -11.05
C SER A 65 4.32 -4.18 -10.20
N ILE A 66 4.18 -4.06 -8.88
CA ILE A 66 4.70 -5.06 -7.96
C ILE A 66 3.66 -6.17 -7.87
N ASN A 67 4.09 -7.35 -8.29
CA ASN A 67 3.28 -8.55 -8.38
C ASN A 67 3.19 -9.19 -6.98
N GLN A 68 4.33 -9.51 -6.40
CA GLN A 68 4.44 -10.30 -5.18
C GLN A 68 5.57 -9.75 -4.32
N VAL A 69 5.37 -9.82 -3.01
CA VAL A 69 6.33 -9.35 -2.00
C VAL A 69 6.57 -10.48 -1.01
N GLU A 70 7.81 -10.89 -0.87
CA GLU A 70 8.24 -11.79 0.20
C GLU A 70 9.04 -10.99 1.23
N ILE A 71 8.56 -10.98 2.47
CA ILE A 71 9.18 -10.24 3.57
C ILE A 71 9.80 -11.26 4.53
N ARG A 72 11.13 -11.28 4.62
CA ARG A 72 11.90 -12.11 5.54
C ARG A 72 13.06 -11.31 6.10
N GLU A 73 12.86 -10.55 7.17
CA GLU A 73 13.89 -9.69 7.75
C GLU A 73 15.23 -10.44 7.94
N PRO A 74 16.36 -9.93 7.41
CA PRO A 74 16.58 -8.60 6.82
C PRO A 74 16.34 -8.48 5.29
N LEU A 75 15.85 -9.52 4.64
CA LEU A 75 15.62 -9.62 3.20
C LEU A 75 14.18 -9.27 2.81
N ILE A 76 14.04 -8.45 1.77
CA ILE A 76 12.77 -8.20 1.08
C ILE A 76 12.95 -8.56 -0.39
N ARG A 77 12.08 -9.42 -0.90
CA ARG A 77 12.07 -9.81 -2.31
C ARG A 77 10.82 -9.28 -2.98
N LEU A 78 11.01 -8.55 -4.07
CA LEU A 78 9.96 -8.01 -4.91
C LEU A 78 9.96 -8.73 -6.24
N HIS A 79 8.82 -9.29 -6.63
CA HIS A 79 8.55 -9.69 -8.00
C HIS A 79 7.77 -8.56 -8.66
N TYR A 80 8.20 -8.14 -9.84
CA TYR A 80 7.57 -7.01 -10.54
C TYR A 80 7.37 -7.32 -12.02
N THR A 81 6.41 -6.65 -12.63
CA THR A 81 6.26 -6.55 -14.08
C THR A 81 6.48 -5.10 -14.48
N GLU A 82 7.29 -4.89 -15.51
CA GLU A 82 7.42 -3.60 -16.18
C GLU A 82 6.84 -3.70 -17.60
N VAL A 83 6.21 -2.61 -18.04
CA VAL A 83 5.77 -2.42 -19.42
C VAL A 83 6.67 -1.37 -20.05
N ASN A 84 7.45 -1.79 -21.02
CA ASN A 84 8.33 -0.90 -21.75
C ASN A 84 7.51 -0.01 -22.71
N PRO A 85 8.07 1.11 -23.21
CA PRO A 85 7.38 1.98 -24.17
C PRO A 85 6.89 1.30 -25.46
N PHE A 86 7.46 0.14 -25.78
CA PHE A 86 7.06 -0.69 -26.93
C PHE A 86 5.92 -1.69 -26.61
N GLY A 87 5.36 -1.67 -25.39
CA GLY A 87 4.31 -2.59 -24.95
C GLY A 87 4.80 -3.97 -24.53
N ASN A 88 6.12 -4.18 -24.43
CA ASN A 88 6.69 -5.45 -23.98
C ASN A 88 6.59 -5.59 -22.46
N HIS A 89 6.02 -6.71 -22.00
CA HIS A 89 5.94 -7.07 -20.60
C HIS A 89 7.20 -7.84 -20.18
N THR A 90 7.98 -7.26 -19.27
CA THR A 90 9.15 -7.92 -18.69
C THR A 90 8.87 -8.22 -17.22
N ARG A 91 9.12 -9.45 -16.78
CA ARG A 91 9.05 -9.82 -15.37
C ARG A 91 10.44 -9.81 -14.77
N GLY A 92 10.57 -9.24 -13.59
CA GLY A 92 11.83 -9.19 -12.87
C GLY A 92 11.67 -9.50 -11.39
N MET A 93 12.82 -9.63 -10.74
CA MET A 93 12.94 -9.86 -9.32
C MET A 93 13.99 -8.93 -8.73
N LEU A 94 13.70 -8.32 -7.59
CA LEU A 94 14.62 -7.50 -6.83
C LEU A 94 14.70 -8.03 -5.40
N ASP A 95 15.91 -8.36 -4.96
CA ASP A 95 16.21 -8.71 -3.58
C ASP A 95 16.89 -7.50 -2.90
N CYS A 96 16.37 -7.06 -1.76
CA CYS A 96 16.94 -5.99 -0.93
C CYS A 96 17.27 -6.54 0.45
N VAL A 97 18.51 -6.40 0.89
CA VAL A 97 18.95 -6.75 2.25
C VAL A 97 19.27 -5.46 3.00
N PHE A 98 18.61 -5.26 4.13
CA PHE A 98 18.77 -4.07 4.94
C PHE A 98 19.61 -4.34 6.18
N ARG A 99 20.34 -3.32 6.64
CA ARG A 99 21.04 -3.33 7.93
C ARG A 99 20.69 -2.07 8.72
N PRO A 100 20.69 -2.14 10.06
CA PRO A 100 20.53 -0.96 10.90
C PRO A 100 21.65 0.04 10.62
N ASP A 101 21.31 1.32 10.53
CA ASP A 101 22.26 2.41 10.32
C ASP A 101 22.04 3.53 11.37
N PRO A 102 23.09 4.06 12.01
CA PRO A 102 22.94 5.05 13.07
C PRO A 102 22.48 6.43 12.58
N GLN A 103 22.65 6.76 11.30
CA GLN A 103 22.25 8.06 10.74
C GLN A 103 20.84 8.03 10.15
N VAL A 104 20.51 6.95 9.44
CA VAL A 104 19.24 6.85 8.68
C VAL A 104 18.27 5.82 9.24
N GLY A 105 18.65 5.11 10.30
CA GLY A 105 17.88 4.04 10.93
C GLY A 105 18.02 2.71 10.20
N LEU A 106 17.78 2.71 8.89
CA LEU A 106 17.85 1.52 8.04
C LEU A 106 18.53 1.86 6.71
N ALA A 107 19.62 1.16 6.38
CA ALA A 107 20.34 1.33 5.13
C ALA A 107 20.26 0.07 4.26
N LEU A 108 20.25 0.26 2.94
CA LEU A 108 20.33 -0.83 1.97
C LEU A 108 21.78 -1.31 1.92
N ALA A 109 22.03 -2.53 2.39
CA ALA A 109 23.37 -3.10 2.48
C ALA A 109 23.73 -3.93 1.26
N GLU A 110 22.78 -4.71 0.76
CA GLU A 110 22.95 -5.49 -0.48
C GLU A 110 21.67 -5.41 -1.29
N ALA A 111 21.80 -5.35 -2.60
CA ALA A 111 20.68 -5.58 -3.49
C ALA A 111 21.09 -6.51 -4.64
N ARG A 112 20.14 -7.31 -5.11
CA ARG A 112 20.31 -8.13 -6.32
C ARG A 112 19.16 -7.86 -7.27
N PHE A 113 19.50 -7.42 -8.47
CA PHE A 113 18.53 -7.16 -9.52
C PHE A 113 18.59 -8.29 -10.53
N ASN A 114 17.49 -9.04 -10.66
CA ASN A 114 17.41 -10.25 -11.48
C ASN A 114 18.55 -11.25 -11.16
N GLY A 115 18.87 -11.39 -9.88
CA GLY A 115 19.96 -12.25 -9.39
C GLY A 115 21.37 -11.65 -9.49
N MET A 116 21.55 -10.53 -10.21
CA MET A 116 22.84 -9.87 -10.35
C MET A 116 23.09 -8.89 -9.18
N PRO A 117 24.25 -8.96 -8.51
CA PRO A 117 24.57 -8.06 -7.41
C PRO A 117 24.68 -6.61 -7.92
N VAL A 118 24.12 -5.70 -7.14
CA VAL A 118 24.19 -4.27 -7.40
C VAL A 118 25.54 -3.72 -6.92
N PRO A 119 26.25 -2.91 -7.72
CA PRO A 119 27.49 -2.26 -7.29
C PRO A 119 27.29 -1.40 -6.03
N GLU A 120 28.23 -1.46 -5.10
CA GLU A 120 28.16 -0.72 -3.83
C GLU A 120 28.04 0.80 -4.04
N VAL A 121 28.63 1.33 -5.11
CA VAL A 121 28.52 2.76 -5.47
C VAL A 121 27.06 3.18 -5.69
N GLU A 122 26.25 2.32 -6.31
CA GLU A 122 24.82 2.58 -6.52
C GLU A 122 24.05 2.49 -5.19
N LEU A 123 24.38 1.51 -4.34
CA LEU A 123 23.78 1.34 -3.02
C LEU A 123 24.07 2.56 -2.13
N ASN A 124 25.31 3.03 -2.11
CA ASN A 124 25.72 4.20 -1.35
C ASN A 124 25.03 5.47 -1.86
N ARG A 125 24.92 5.64 -3.18
CA ARG A 125 24.15 6.75 -3.76
C ARG A 125 22.68 6.69 -3.35
N PHE A 126 22.06 5.52 -3.33
CA PHE A 126 20.70 5.36 -2.87
C PHE A 126 20.55 5.68 -1.38
N ASN A 127 21.48 5.23 -0.54
CA ASN A 127 21.45 5.47 0.90
C ASN A 127 21.48 6.97 1.25
N LEU A 128 22.12 7.81 0.43
CA LEU A 128 22.05 9.28 0.58
C LEU A 128 20.64 9.87 0.38
N SER A 129 19.77 9.17 -0.36
CA SER A 129 18.39 9.61 -0.61
C SER A 129 17.41 9.14 0.48
N ILE A 130 17.79 8.18 1.33
CA ILE A 130 16.92 7.62 2.38
C ILE A 130 16.36 8.69 3.32
N PRO A 131 17.12 9.70 3.80
CA PRO A 131 16.54 10.75 4.64
C PRO A 131 15.39 11.51 3.96
N ALA A 132 15.52 11.78 2.65
CA ALA A 132 14.48 12.46 1.89
C ALA A 132 13.25 11.56 1.65
N ILE A 133 13.48 10.26 1.43
CA ILE A 133 12.41 9.26 1.31
C ILE A 133 11.68 9.10 2.64
N ASN A 134 12.39 9.10 3.76
CA ASN A 134 11.78 9.01 5.09
C ASN A 134 10.95 10.26 5.43
N ALA A 135 11.37 11.43 4.95
CA ALA A 135 10.59 12.66 5.08
C ALA A 135 9.30 12.65 4.22
N ASN A 136 9.31 11.92 3.10
CA ASN A 136 8.18 11.76 2.19
C ASN A 136 7.91 10.28 1.92
N PRO A 137 7.30 9.56 2.87
CA PRO A 137 7.27 8.11 2.86
C PRO A 137 6.51 7.57 1.65
N PRO A 138 7.05 6.54 0.97
CA PRO A 138 6.39 5.90 -0.17
C PRO A 138 5.17 5.09 0.30
N SER A 139 4.31 4.72 -0.65
CA SER A 139 3.17 3.86 -0.37
C SER A 139 3.64 2.48 0.12
N LEU A 140 3.28 2.16 1.36
CA LEU A 140 3.51 0.86 1.98
C LEU A 140 2.39 -0.14 1.70
N VAL A 141 1.45 0.18 0.81
CA VAL A 141 0.35 -0.73 0.46
C VAL A 141 0.95 -1.93 -0.27
N LEU A 142 0.75 -3.12 0.30
CA LEU A 142 1.16 -4.37 -0.31
C LEU A 142 0.22 -4.73 -1.45
N PRO A 143 0.73 -5.34 -2.54
CA PRO A 143 -0.14 -5.87 -3.58
C PRO A 143 -0.99 -6.99 -3.00
N LEU A 144 -2.20 -7.14 -3.55
CA LEU A 144 -3.03 -8.30 -3.25
C LEU A 144 -2.26 -9.56 -3.71
N PRO A 145 -2.26 -10.65 -2.92
CA PRO A 145 -1.65 -11.90 -3.35
C PRO A 145 -2.33 -12.36 -4.65
N PHE A 146 -1.55 -12.90 -5.59
CA PHE A 146 -2.14 -13.55 -6.75
C PHE A 146 -3.03 -14.70 -6.27
N SER A 147 -4.21 -14.80 -6.87
CA SER A 147 -4.95 -16.05 -6.83
C SER A 147 -4.11 -17.11 -7.56
N ASP A 148 -3.63 -18.13 -6.85
CA ASP A 148 -2.98 -19.33 -7.43
C ASP A 148 -3.90 -20.13 -8.37
N GLY A 149 -5.15 -19.67 -8.56
CA GLY A 149 -6.10 -20.24 -9.50
C GLY A 149 -5.67 -20.00 -10.94
N LEU A 150 -5.62 -21.08 -11.73
CA LEU A 150 -5.61 -21.12 -13.20
C LEU A 150 -6.81 -20.38 -13.86
N GLU A 151 -7.56 -19.59 -13.11
CA GLU A 151 -8.80 -18.91 -13.50
C GLU A 151 -8.55 -17.80 -14.52
N GLY A 152 -7.32 -17.25 -14.58
CA GLY A 152 -6.89 -16.29 -15.60
C GLY A 152 -6.33 -16.90 -16.89
N LEU A 153 -6.19 -18.23 -16.97
CA LEU A 153 -5.61 -18.96 -18.11
C LEU A 153 -6.66 -19.72 -18.93
N LYS A 154 -7.95 -19.41 -18.72
CA LYS A 154 -9.01 -19.88 -19.61
C LYS A 154 -8.94 -19.05 -20.89
N ASP A 155 -8.24 -19.60 -21.88
CA ASP A 155 -7.86 -19.00 -23.15
C ASP A 155 -8.90 -18.05 -23.77
N PRO A 156 -8.46 -17.00 -24.50
CA PRO A 156 -9.32 -16.31 -25.45
C PRO A 156 -9.73 -17.33 -26.52
N LYS A 157 -10.99 -17.79 -26.46
CA LYS A 157 -11.61 -18.49 -27.59
C LYS A 157 -11.41 -17.65 -28.85
N LYS A 158 -10.64 -18.18 -29.80
CA LYS A 158 -10.76 -17.83 -31.22
C LYS A 158 -12.17 -18.13 -31.71
#